data_AF-A0A3C0NHR8-F1
#
_entry.id   AF-A0A3C0NHR8-F1
#
_cell.length_a   1.000
_cell.length_b   1.000
_cell.length_c   1.000
_cell.angle_alpha   90.00
_cell.angle_beta   90.00
_cell.angle_gamma   90.00
#
_symmetry.space_group_name_H-M   'P 1'
#
loop_
_entity.id
_entity.type
_entity.pdbx_description
1 polymer ?
#
loop_
_entity_poly.entity_id
_entity_poly.type
_entity_poly.pdbx_seq_one_letter_code
_entity_poly.pdbx_strand_id
1 'polypeptide(L)'
;GQAATQRAEVSAPPGYSEHHTGYAVDIGDGNTPATNLSPTFEKTPAFKWLEKNAAYYNFEMSFPNGNPQGVNYEPWHWRFIGDRDSLETFYKAKQLTR
;
A
#
# COMPACT_ATOMS: atom_id res chain seq x y z
N GLY A 1 23.33 16.64 4.43
CA GLY A 1 22.32 16.13 3.49
C GLY A 1 21.73 14.87 4.07
N GLN A 2 20.42 14.80 4.26
CA GLN A 2 19.76 13.63 4.87
C GLN A 2 19.88 12.40 3.96
N ALA A 3 20.32 11.30 4.57
CA ALA A 3 20.66 10.04 3.92
C ALA A 3 19.44 9.38 3.28
N ALA A 4 19.65 8.68 2.17
CA ALA A 4 18.62 7.99 1.38
C ALA A 4 17.76 7.01 2.20
N THR A 5 18.26 6.53 3.34
CA THR A 5 17.53 5.72 4.31
C THR A 5 16.32 6.44 4.92
N GLN A 6 16.45 7.74 5.23
CA GLN A 6 15.35 8.52 5.78
C GLN A 6 14.28 8.87 4.74
N ARG A 7 14.61 8.76 3.44
CA ARG A 7 13.64 8.89 2.35
C ARG A 7 12.92 7.56 2.10
N ALA A 8 13.63 6.44 2.23
CA ALA A 8 13.05 5.09 2.11
C ALA A 8 11.97 4.78 3.17
N GLU A 9 12.00 5.46 4.33
CA GLU A 9 10.97 5.34 5.37
C GLU A 9 9.63 6.00 5.01
N VAL A 10 9.62 6.94 4.05
CA VAL A 10 8.43 7.72 3.65
C VAL A 10 8.13 7.68 2.16
N SER A 11 9.03 7.11 1.37
CA SER A 11 8.94 7.02 -0.08
C SER A 11 9.84 5.86 -0.52
N ALA A 12 9.25 4.82 -1.09
CA ALA A 12 10.03 3.71 -1.63
C ALA A 12 11.17 4.24 -2.54
N PRO A 13 12.38 3.66 -2.47
CA PRO A 13 13.49 4.06 -3.34
C PRO A 13 13.06 4.09 -4.82
N PRO A 14 13.62 4.96 -5.67
CA PRO A 14 13.34 4.95 -7.11
C PRO A 14 13.52 3.53 -7.68
N GLY A 15 12.49 3.01 -8.35
CA GLY A 15 12.45 1.63 -8.86
C GLY A 15 11.87 0.56 -7.91
N TYR A 16 11.57 0.90 -6.66
CA TYR A 16 11.01 -0.02 -5.66
C TYR A 16 9.59 0.35 -5.18
N SER A 17 9.01 1.43 -5.72
CA SER A 17 7.63 1.81 -5.42
C SER A 17 6.64 0.93 -6.18
N GLU A 18 5.65 0.37 -5.47
CA GLU A 18 4.53 -0.35 -6.11
C GLU A 18 3.74 0.56 -7.07
N HIS A 19 3.73 1.88 -6.87
CA HIS A 19 3.09 2.83 -7.79
C HIS A 19 3.69 2.78 -9.21
N HIS A 20 4.97 2.40 -9.36
CA HIS A 20 5.58 2.23 -10.69
C HIS A 20 5.04 1.03 -11.47
N THR A 21 4.37 0.09 -10.80
CA THR A 21 3.78 -1.09 -11.45
C THR A 21 2.46 -0.76 -12.16
N GLY A 22 1.83 0.37 -11.80
CA GLY A 22 0.47 0.70 -12.25
C GLY A 22 -0.65 -0.04 -11.50
N TYR A 23 -0.32 -0.93 -10.56
CA TYR A 23 -1.30 -1.71 -9.79
C TYR A 23 -1.57 -1.18 -8.38
N ALA A 24 -0.86 -0.15 -7.91
CA ALA A 24 -1.08 0.45 -6.60
C ALA A 24 -1.69 1.85 -6.69
N VAL A 25 -2.52 2.19 -5.70
CA VAL A 25 -3.22 3.47 -5.58
C VAL A 25 -3.25 3.94 -4.13
N ASP A 26 -3.15 5.25 -3.94
CA ASP A 26 -3.37 5.89 -2.64
C ASP A 26 -4.81 6.40 -2.56
N ILE A 27 -5.53 6.00 -1.52
CA ILE A 27 -6.93 6.35 -1.30
C ILE A 27 -7.05 7.24 -0.07
N GLY A 28 -7.86 8.29 -0.19
CA GLY A 28 -8.20 9.21 0.89
C GLY A 28 -9.71 9.31 1.11
N ASP A 29 -10.12 10.06 2.14
CA ASP A 29 -11.52 10.36 2.42
C ASP A 29 -11.84 11.81 2.03
N GLY A 30 -12.71 11.98 1.03
CA GLY A 30 -13.12 13.30 0.54
C GLY A 30 -13.80 14.17 1.60
N ASN A 31 -14.41 13.57 2.62
CA ASN A 31 -15.04 14.29 3.74
C ASN A 31 -14.04 14.68 4.82
N THR A 32 -12.86 14.03 4.87
CA THR A 32 -11.80 14.35 5.83
C THR A 32 -10.42 14.43 5.18
N PRO A 33 -10.18 15.38 4.25
CA PRO A 33 -8.93 15.45 3.47
C PRO A 33 -7.67 15.58 4.32
N ALA A 34 -7.79 16.14 5.54
CA ALA A 34 -6.70 16.26 6.50
C ALA A 34 -6.12 14.91 6.97
N THR A 35 -6.85 13.81 6.76
CA THR A 35 -6.39 12.45 7.09
C THR A 35 -5.71 11.75 5.91
N ASN A 36 -5.73 12.33 4.71
CA ASN A 36 -5.14 11.71 3.53
C ASN A 36 -3.63 11.55 3.72
N LEU A 37 -3.08 10.42 3.26
CA LEU A 37 -1.66 10.07 3.40
C LEU A 37 -1.14 10.15 4.85
N SER A 38 -2.03 9.89 5.81
CA SER A 38 -1.73 9.88 7.25
C SER A 38 -2.28 8.61 7.89
N PRO A 39 -1.64 8.08 8.95
CA PRO A 39 -2.17 6.94 9.70
C PRO A 39 -3.59 7.19 10.22
N THR A 40 -3.97 8.46 10.41
CA THR A 40 -5.32 8.85 10.85
C THR A 40 -6.41 8.51 9.84
N PHE A 41 -6.07 8.22 8.57
CA PHE A 41 -7.01 7.71 7.57
C PHE A 41 -7.75 6.45 8.04
N GLU A 42 -7.11 5.61 8.86
CA GLU A 42 -7.71 4.37 9.39
C GLU A 42 -9.01 4.61 10.18
N LYS A 43 -9.19 5.83 10.71
CA LYS A 43 -10.36 6.20 11.53
C LYS A 43 -11.55 6.64 10.69
N THR A 44 -11.36 6.85 9.38
CA THR A 44 -12.35 7.42 8.48
C THR A 44 -13.42 6.40 8.07
N PRO A 45 -14.62 6.86 7.67
CA PRO A 45 -15.61 6.01 7.02
C PRO A 45 -15.09 5.34 5.74
N ALA A 46 -14.28 6.05 4.93
CA ALA A 46 -13.72 5.49 3.70
C ALA A 46 -12.82 4.27 3.98
N PHE A 47 -11.91 4.36 4.96
CA PHE A 47 -11.06 3.23 5.33
C PHE A 47 -11.87 2.03 5.84
N LYS A 48 -12.85 2.26 6.71
CA LYS A 48 -13.75 1.20 7.19
C LYS A 48 -14.54 0.53 6.07
N TRP A 49 -14.85 1.28 5.01
CA TRP A 49 -15.46 0.72 3.81
C TRP A 49 -14.46 -0.15 3.05
N LEU A 50 -13.22 0.30 2.86
CA LEU A 50 -12.17 -0.47 2.17
C LEU A 50 -11.88 -1.79 2.88
N GLU A 51 -11.73 -1.80 4.21
CA GLU A 51 -11.49 -3.04 4.97
C GLU A 51 -12.57 -4.12 4.73
N LYS A 52 -13.80 -3.70 4.45
CA LYS A 52 -14.93 -4.61 4.21
C LYS A 52 -15.13 -4.96 2.75
N ASN A 53 -14.72 -4.08 1.83
CA ASN A 53 -15.14 -4.15 0.43
C ASN A 53 -14.00 -4.36 -0.56
N ALA A 54 -12.78 -3.92 -0.25
CA ALA A 54 -11.66 -3.90 -1.20
C ALA A 54 -11.39 -5.27 -1.83
N ALA A 55 -11.45 -6.34 -1.04
CA ALA A 55 -11.25 -7.71 -1.52
C ALA A 55 -12.26 -8.11 -2.62
N TYR A 56 -13.51 -7.64 -2.56
CA TYR A 56 -14.51 -7.91 -3.62
C TYR A 56 -14.14 -7.24 -4.95
N TYR A 57 -13.35 -6.17 -4.91
CA TYR A 57 -12.85 -5.46 -6.09
C TYR A 57 -11.41 -5.88 -6.44
N ASN A 58 -10.92 -6.98 -5.85
CA ASN A 58 -9.54 -7.45 -6.00
C ASN A 58 -8.50 -6.43 -5.53
N PHE A 59 -8.77 -5.69 -4.46
CA PHE A 59 -7.79 -4.84 -3.81
C PHE A 59 -7.43 -5.37 -2.42
N GLU A 60 -6.17 -5.17 -2.03
CA GLU A 60 -5.68 -5.42 -0.68
C GLU A 60 -4.72 -4.31 -0.23
N MET A 61 -4.57 -4.14 1.07
CA MET A 61 -3.65 -3.15 1.65
C MET A 61 -2.22 -3.68 1.56
N SER A 62 -1.30 -2.91 0.97
CA SER A 62 0.08 -3.38 0.75
C SER A 62 0.91 -3.41 2.02
N PHE A 63 0.70 -2.42 2.91
CA PHE A 63 1.55 -2.19 4.08
C PHE A 63 0.75 -2.15 5.38
N PRO A 64 0.15 -3.29 5.82
CA PRO A 64 -0.40 -3.39 7.17
C PRO A 64 0.69 -3.31 8.23
N ASN A 65 0.29 -3.11 9.49
CA ASN A 65 1.20 -3.16 10.64
C ASN A 65 1.97 -4.49 10.67
N GLY A 66 3.30 -4.42 10.76
CA GLY A 66 4.17 -5.60 10.79
C GLY A 66 4.25 -6.34 9.46
N ASN A 67 3.98 -5.68 8.32
CA ASN A 67 4.15 -6.28 7.01
C ASN A 67 5.59 -6.82 6.81
N PRO A 68 5.76 -7.94 6.09
CA PRO A 68 7.06 -8.60 5.94
C PRO A 68 8.07 -7.79 5.12
N GLN A 69 7.63 -6.71 4.47
CA GLN A 69 8.50 -5.84 3.67
C GLN A 69 9.24 -4.81 4.55
N GLY A 70 8.88 -4.69 5.83
CA GLY A 70 9.48 -3.73 6.76
C GLY A 70 9.13 -2.27 6.46
N VAL A 71 8.12 -2.04 5.60
CA VAL A 71 7.61 -0.71 5.29
C VAL A 71 6.73 -0.22 6.45
N ASN A 72 6.70 1.08 6.69
CA ASN A 72 5.81 1.67 7.68
C ASN A 72 4.34 1.37 7.36
N TYR A 73 3.49 1.47 8.37
CA TYR A 73 2.05 1.27 8.17
C TYR A 73 1.45 2.42 7.33
N GLU A 74 0.85 2.06 6.20
CA GLU A 74 0.26 3.00 5.24
C GLU A 74 -1.20 2.61 4.93
N PRO A 75 -2.18 3.01 5.77
CA PRO A 75 -3.58 2.64 5.59
C PRO A 75 -4.20 3.18 4.29
N TRP A 76 -3.57 4.16 3.65
CA TRP A 76 -4.00 4.75 2.40
C TRP A 76 -3.53 3.98 1.16
N HIS A 77 -2.53 3.08 1.26
CA HIS A 77 -1.90 2.43 0.10
C HIS A 77 -2.51 1.06 -0.17
N TRP A 78 -3.16 0.91 -1.32
CA TRP A 78 -3.88 -0.31 -1.73
C TRP A 78 -3.42 -0.77 -3.11
N ARG A 79 -3.32 -2.09 -3.30
CA ARG A 79 -2.91 -2.70 -4.57
C ARG A 79 -3.96 -3.62 -5.14
N PHE A 80 -4.07 -3.60 -6.47
CA PHE A 80 -4.90 -4.48 -7.26
C PHE A 80 -4.23 -5.85 -7.43
N ILE A 81 -4.98 -6.93 -7.22
CA ILE A 81 -4.52 -8.32 -7.31
C ILE A 81 -5.45 -9.18 -8.18
N GLY A 82 -6.17 -8.55 -9.12
CA GLY A 82 -7.26 -9.19 -9.86
C GLY A 82 -6.85 -9.95 -11.12
N ASP A 83 -5.56 -9.98 -11.47
CA ASP A 83 -5.06 -10.75 -12.61
C ASP A 83 -3.73 -11.46 -12.31
N ARG A 84 -3.28 -12.29 -13.25
CA ARG A 84 -2.04 -13.06 -13.09
C ARG A 84 -0.81 -12.16 -13.03
N ASP A 85 -0.77 -11.08 -13.81
CA ASP A 85 0.39 -10.21 -13.92
C ASP A 85 0.60 -9.39 -12.65
N SER A 86 -0.47 -8.88 -12.05
CA SER A 86 -0.47 -8.24 -10.73
C SER A 86 -0.03 -9.20 -9.63
N LEU A 87 -0.57 -10.42 -9.59
CA LEU A 87 -0.13 -11.43 -8.63
C LEU A 87 1.35 -11.79 -8.79
N GLU A 88 1.83 -11.97 -10.03
CA GLU A 88 3.25 -12.21 -10.28
C GLU A 88 4.13 -11.02 -9.86
N THR A 89 3.65 -9.79 -10.06
CA THR A 89 4.32 -8.56 -9.66
C THR A 89 4.52 -8.49 -8.14
N PHE A 90 3.50 -8.81 -7.34
CA PHE A 90 3.56 -8.69 -5.88
C PHE A 90 4.09 -9.92 -5.15
N TYR A 91 3.95 -11.13 -5.73
CA TYR A 91 4.17 -12.38 -5.00
C TYR A 91 5.29 -13.29 -5.53
N LYS A 92 5.97 -12.95 -6.64
CA LYS A 92 7.10 -13.76 -7.16
C LYS A 92 8.24 -13.97 -6.15
N ALA A 93 8.41 -13.08 -5.17
CA ALA A 93 9.45 -13.19 -4.14
C ALA A 93 9.14 -14.22 -3.02
N LYS A 94 7.91 -14.76 -2.93
CA LYS A 94 7.54 -15.76 -1.90
C LYS A 94 7.93 -17.21 -2.24
N GLN A 95 8.31 -17.51 -3.49
CA GLN A 95 8.62 -18.88 -3.93
C GLN A 95 10.12 -19.17 -4.07
N LEU A 96 10.99 -18.16 -4.05
CA LEU A 96 12.45 -18.32 -4.21
C LEU A 96 13.20 -18.51 -2.88
N THR A 97 12.50 -18.50 -1.74
CA THR A 97 13.07 -18.62 -0.38
C THR A 97 12.55 -19.83 0.39
N ARG A 98 12.03 -20.86 -0.30
CA ARG A 98 11.85 -22.21 0.25
C ARG A 98 12.96 -23.14 -0.21
#